data_AF-A0A5P9ETX5-F1
#
_entry.id   AF-A0A5P9ETX5-F1
#
_cell.length_a   1.000
_cell.length_b   1.000
_cell.length_c   1.000
_cell.angle_alpha   90.00
_cell.angle_beta   90.00
_cell.angle_gamma   90.00
#
_symmetry.space_group_name_H-M   'P 1'
#
loop_
_entity.id
_entity.type
_entity.pdbx_description
1 polymer ?
#
loop_
_entity_poly.entity_id
_entity_poly.type
_entity_poly.pdbx_seq_one_letter_code
_entity_poly.pdbx_strand_id
1 'polypeptide(L)' 'MEVPNTWAPLLISAVRDAVLYQEGLLRSETIGDKTDYEEHHLQLTQFLEFLKEEYKVIEKETGIPLEKLL' A
#
# COMPACT_ATOMS: atom_id res chain seq x y z
N MET A 1 15.13 -3.82 9.28
CA MET A 1 14.12 -3.35 10.25
C MET A 1 13.13 -4.48 10.39
N GLU A 2 12.86 -4.94 11.60
CA GLU A 2 11.91 -6.04 11.83
C GLU A 2 10.58 -5.45 12.29
N VAL A 3 9.52 -5.70 11.53
CA VAL A 3 8.15 -5.33 11.88
C VAL A 3 7.45 -6.59 12.38
N PRO A 4 6.82 -6.60 13.56
CA PRO A 4 6.08 -7.75 14.04
C PRO A 4 4.97 -8.18 13.05
N ASN A 5 4.80 -9.49 12.83
CA ASN A 5 3.77 -10.03 11.93
C ASN A 5 2.35 -9.58 12.30
N THR A 6 2.11 -9.30 13.59
CA THR A 6 0.83 -8.76 14.09
C THR A 6 0.50 -7.37 13.52
N TRP A 7 1.48 -6.63 13.02
CA TRP A 7 1.32 -5.30 12.44
C TRP A 7 1.25 -5.34 10.91
N ALA A 8 1.54 -6.49 10.30
CA ALA A 8 1.54 -6.65 8.84
C ALA A 8 0.19 -6.33 8.18
N PRO A 9 -0.98 -6.72 8.76
CA PRO A 9 -2.27 -6.31 8.20
C PRO A 9 -2.45 -4.79 8.15
N LEU A 10 -2.07 -4.10 9.24
CA LEU A 10 -2.13 -2.65 9.33
C LEU A 10 -1.22 -2.00 8.29
N LEU A 11 0.00 -2.53 8.11
CA LEU A 11 0.95 -2.02 7.14
C LEU A 11 0.40 -2.09 5.71
N ILE A 12 -0.20 -3.22 5.32
CA ILE A 12 -0.81 -3.37 3.99
C ILE A 12 -1.95 -2.39 3.80
N SER A 13 -2.88 -2.32 4.76
CA SER A 13 -4.01 -1.40 4.66
C SER A 13 -3.56 0.06 4.58
N ALA A 14 -2.56 0.45 5.37
CA ALA A 14 -2.00 1.81 5.33
C ALA A 14 -1.38 2.15 3.98
N VAL A 15 -0.60 1.24 3.40
CA VAL A 15 0.03 1.47 2.08
C VAL A 15 -1.01 1.46 0.97
N ARG A 16 -2.00 0.56 1.01
CA ARG A 16 -3.15 0.58 0.09
C ARG A 16 -3.89 1.91 0.15
N ASP A 17 -4.23 2.38 1.34
CA ASP A 17 -4.95 3.64 1.51
C ASP A 17 -4.14 4.83 0.99
N ALA A 18 -2.80 4.79 1.16
CA ALA A 18 -1.90 5.78 0.58
C ALA A 18 -1.90 5.73 -0.97
N VAL A 19 -1.90 4.54 -1.58
CA VAL A 19 -2.03 4.39 -3.05
C VAL A 19 -3.33 5.04 -3.53
N LEU A 20 -4.47 4.71 -2.92
CA LEU A 20 -5.78 5.23 -3.31
C LEU A 20 -5.87 6.75 -3.13
N TYR A 21 -5.31 7.27 -2.03
CA TYR A 21 -5.25 8.70 -1.78
C TYR A 21 -4.44 9.42 -2.86
N GLN A 22 -3.27 8.88 -3.19
CA GLN A 22 -2.39 9.44 -4.20
C GLN A 22 -3.02 9.40 -5.60
N GLU A 23 -3.74 8.32 -5.93
CA GLU A 23 -4.52 8.23 -7.16
C GLU A 23 -5.62 9.33 -7.22
N GLY A 24 -6.26 9.62 -6.09
CA GLY A 24 -7.22 10.72 -5.98
C GLY A 24 -6.58 12.09 -6.27
N LEU A 25 -5.37 12.32 -5.76
CA LEU A 25 -4.61 13.55 -6.04
C LEU A 25 -4.25 13.68 -7.53
N LEU A 26 -3.83 12.59 -8.17
CA LEU A 26 -3.56 12.57 -9.61
C LEU A 26 -4.78 12.94 -10.46
N ARG A 27 -5.98 12.66 -9.98
CA ARG A 27 -7.25 13.03 -10.63
C ARG A 27 -7.70 14.45 -10.29
N SER A 28 -7.09 15.11 -9.31
CA SER A 28 -7.45 16.47 -8.92
C SER A 28 -7.19 17.46 -10.05
N GLU A 29 -8.15 18.37 -10.26
CA GLU A 29 -8.04 19.49 -11.20
C GLU A 29 -7.28 20.68 -10.60
N THR A 30 -7.09 20.71 -9.28
CA THR A 30 -6.43 21.82 -8.57
C THR A 30 -4.91 21.65 -8.47
N ILE A 31 -4.39 20.47 -8.78
CA ILE A 31 -2.95 20.17 -8.78
C ILE A 31 -2.40 20.49 -10.16
N GLY A 32 -1.58 21.54 -10.22
CA GLY A 32 -0.99 22.03 -11.47
C GLY A 32 0.15 21.14 -11.98
N ASP A 33 1.08 20.77 -11.09
CA ASP A 33 2.19 19.86 -11.41
C ASP A 33 1.96 18.50 -10.71
N LYS A 34 1.95 17.43 -11.51
CA LYS A 34 1.65 16.07 -11.06
C LYS A 34 2.88 15.17 -11.00
N THR A 35 4.05 15.62 -11.44
CA THR A 35 5.24 14.76 -11.59
C THR A 35 5.64 14.09 -10.28
N ASP A 36 5.73 14.84 -9.17
CA ASP A 36 6.05 14.28 -7.86
C ASP A 36 4.96 13.30 -7.38
N TYR A 37 3.70 13.56 -7.74
CA TYR A 37 2.60 12.70 -7.36
C TYR A 37 2.61 11.37 -8.11
N GLU A 38 2.98 11.40 -9.40
CA GLU A 38 3.12 10.24 -10.26
C GLU A 38 4.26 9.34 -9.80
N GLU A 39 5.42 9.93 -9.47
CA GLU A 39 6.56 9.17 -8.94
C GLU A 39 6.23 8.51 -7.62
N HIS A 40 5.62 9.25 -6.68
CA HIS A 40 5.26 8.68 -5.39
C HIS A 40 4.17 7.60 -5.53
N HIS A 41 3.20 7.77 -6.43
CA HIS A 41 2.21 6.74 -6.73
C HIS A 41 2.86 5.46 -7.28
N LEU A 42 3.84 5.59 -8.18
CA LEU A 42 4.62 4.45 -8.69
C LEU A 42 5.38 3.73 -7.55
N GLN A 43 6.01 4.47 -6.66
CA GLN A 43 6.72 3.90 -5.52
C GLN A 43 5.77 3.16 -4.57
N LEU A 44 4.62 3.76 -4.25
CA LEU A 44 3.60 3.16 -3.38
C LEU A 44 3.00 1.89 -3.97
N THR A 45 2.71 1.88 -5.27
CA THR A 45 2.17 0.70 -5.96
C THR A 45 3.17 -0.45 -6.01
N GLN A 46 4.44 -0.17 -6.33
CA GLN A 46 5.51 -1.17 -6.27
C GLN A 46 5.70 -1.72 -4.85
N PHE A 47 5.65 -0.84 -3.85
CA PHE A 47 5.79 -1.23 -2.46
C PHE A 47 4.61 -2.07 -1.97
N LEU A 48 3.38 -1.73 -2.37
CA LEU A 48 2.20 -2.53 -2.05
C LEU A 48 2.29 -3.94 -2.62
N GLU A 49 2.74 -4.10 -3.86
CA GLU A 49 2.95 -5.43 -4.46
C GLU A 49 3.99 -6.25 -3.71
N PHE A 50 5.12 -5.63 -3.35
CA PHE A 50 6.13 -6.27 -2.50
C PHE A 50 5.53 -6.71 -1.15
N LEU A 51 4.77 -5.85 -0.48
CA LEU A 51 4.15 -6.19 0.80
C LEU A 51 3.11 -7.31 0.69
N LYS A 52 2.36 -7.38 -0.43
CA LYS A 52 1.42 -8.46 -0.69
C LYS A 52 2.15 -9.81 -0.81
N GLU A 53 3.31 -9.84 -1.44
CA GLU A 53 4.12 -11.06 -1.55
C GLU A 53 4.66 -11.50 -0.19
N GLU A 54 5.23 -10.57 0.58
CA GLU A 54 5.74 -10.85 1.93
C GLU A 54 4.61 -11.31 2.88
N TYR A 55 3.43 -10.69 2.79
CA TYR A 55 2.30 -11.06 3.64
C TYR A 55 1.79 -12.47 3.38
N LYS A 56 1.80 -12.93 2.13
CA LYS A 56 1.40 -14.32 1.80
C LYS A 56 2.23 -15.36 2.54
N VAL A 57 3.48 -15.04 2.89
CA VAL A 57 4.35 -15.94 3.67
C VAL A 57 3.85 -16.10 5.11
N ILE A 58 3.34 -15.02 5.71
CA ILE A 58 2.91 -14.95 7.11
C ILE A 58 1.39 -14.97 7.30
N GLU A 59 0.61 -15.04 6.22
CA GLU A 59 -0.85 -14.94 6.22
C GLU A 59 -1.51 -15.89 7.22
N LYS A 60 -1.03 -17.14 7.28
CA LYS A 60 -1.51 -18.16 8.23
C LYS A 60 -1.32 -17.76 9.69
N GLU A 61 -0.26 -17.03 10.00
CA GLU A 61 0.07 -16.59 11.36
C GLU A 61 -0.79 -15.39 11.78
N THR A 62 -1.13 -14.53 10.83
CA THR A 62 -1.98 -13.35 11.06
C THR A 62 -3.46 -13.68 11.18
N GLY A 63 -3.92 -14.78 10.57
CA GLY A 63 -5.32 -15.21 10.59
C GLY A 63 -6.27 -14.36 9.75
N ILE A 64 -5.77 -13.40 8.97
CA ILE A 64 -6.57 -12.52 8.10
C ILE A 64 -6.14 -12.77 6.64
N PRO A 65 -7.04 -13.23 5.77
CA PRO A 65 -6.75 -13.38 4.35
C PRO A 65 -6.39 -12.05 3.69
N LEU A 66 -5.39 -12.04 2.82
CA LEU A 66 -4.93 -10.84 2.12
C LEU A 66 -6.05 -10.17 1.33
N GLU A 67 -6.98 -10.93 0.75
CA GLU A 67 -8.11 -10.42 -0.03
C GLU A 67 -9.08 -9.57 0.79
N LYS A 68 -9.04 -9.65 2.12
CA LYS A 68 -9.83 -8.76 2.99
C LYS A 68 -9.15 -7.42 3.28
N LEU A 69 -7.86 -7.29 2.95
CA LEU A 69 -7.04 -6.11 3.19
C LEU A 69 -6.84 -5.26 1.93
N LEU A 70 -7.14 -5.81 0.76
CA LEU A 70 -7.15 -5.12 -0.53
C LEU A 70 -8.53 -4.50 -0.75
#